data_AF-A0A0D0CD20-F1
#
_entry.id   AF-A0A0D0CD20-F1
#
_cell.length_a   1.000
_cell.length_b   1.000
_cell.length_c   1.000
_cell.angle_alpha   90.00
_cell.angle_beta   90.00
_cell.angle_gamma   90.00
#
_symmetry.space_group_name_H-M   'P 1'
#
loop_
_entity.id
_entity.type
_entity.pdbx_description
1 polymer ?
#
loop_
_entity_poly.entity_id
_entity_poly.type
_entity_poly.pdbx_seq_one_letter_code
_entity_poly.pdbx_strand_id
1 'polypeptide(L)'
;IIIHFDLKGMDLQGCPPRAICQYLQLYFPPNALHFLELEFDFRTRAKIAKHKGKMEAMREGIGSVPSGQVVIFISIHSKEEQGDLFAGEEGPQTKPRPIAVKVDQFFSLLFTSGMDDLLKGATYSGALDLRVACQARAILPRPLIQSLLQVSNCMAFAASHFQSSLSSSFLQALLCKTFIEGATLPSSMPFGLENSFHIGQHSDVLLFSLTKASSDSPHGKFVCDKFFWWNKQTRPYGTCLPLCCPVCGALRCWDRPVWSGLIGEGSWSVGCAKSHCGLGKNGAQLVPCGMLSGVQPRGSWFVRHS
;
A
#
# COMPACT_ATOMS: atom_id res chain seq x y z
N ILE A 1 11.19 5.81 16.04
CA ILE A 1 9.81 6.20 16.44
C ILE A 1 8.84 5.58 15.46
N ILE A 2 7.74 5.01 15.93
CA ILE A 2 6.63 4.54 15.11
C ILE A 2 5.42 5.40 15.46
N ILE A 3 4.80 6.01 14.44
CA ILE A 3 3.59 6.80 14.57
C ILE A 3 2.50 6.10 13.78
N HIS A 4 1.34 5.87 14.39
CA HIS A 4 0.17 5.27 13.77
C HIS A 4 -0.97 6.29 13.81
N PHE A 5 -1.40 6.74 12.64
CA PHE A 5 -2.61 7.52 12.48
C PHE A 5 -3.74 6.60 12.03
N ASP A 6 -4.86 6.61 12.73
CA ASP A 6 -6.03 5.83 12.39
C ASP A 6 -7.28 6.71 12.26
N LEU A 7 -8.10 6.43 11.25
CA LEU A 7 -9.39 7.08 11.12
C LEU A 7 -10.31 6.59 12.24
N LYS A 8 -10.97 7.54 12.92
CA LYS A 8 -11.96 7.24 13.95
C LYS A 8 -12.98 6.19 13.49
N GLY A 9 -13.18 5.17 14.33
CA GLY A 9 -14.14 4.09 14.09
C GLY A 9 -13.60 2.91 13.28
N MET A 10 -12.33 2.95 12.86
CA MET A 10 -11.69 1.78 12.24
C MET A 10 -11.49 0.64 13.23
N ASP A 11 -11.70 -0.59 12.76
CA ASP A 11 -11.28 -1.77 13.51
C ASP A 11 -9.76 -1.96 13.37
N LEU A 12 -9.07 -1.78 14.49
CA LEU A 12 -7.62 -1.93 14.62
C LEU A 12 -7.22 -3.34 15.06
N GLN A 13 -8.16 -4.26 15.26
CA GLN A 13 -7.84 -5.62 15.64
C GLN A 13 -7.01 -6.30 14.53
N GLY A 14 -5.83 -6.82 14.91
CA GLY A 14 -4.89 -7.39 13.95
C GLY A 14 -4.25 -6.37 13.02
N CYS A 15 -4.25 -5.07 13.36
CA CYS A 15 -3.50 -4.09 12.61
C CYS A 15 -1.97 -4.32 12.77
N PRO A 16 -1.18 -4.24 11.68
CA PRO A 16 0.26 -4.44 11.73
C PRO A 16 1.04 -3.53 12.71
N PRO A 17 0.74 -2.21 12.84
CA PRO A 17 1.63 -1.29 13.55
C PRO A 17 1.97 -1.71 14.99
N ARG A 18 0.97 -2.17 15.75
CA ARG A 18 1.16 -2.58 17.14
C ARG A 18 1.93 -3.90 17.26
N ALA A 19 1.61 -4.88 16.40
CA ALA A 19 2.32 -6.16 16.36
C ALA A 19 3.80 -5.97 15.97
N ILE A 20 4.07 -5.11 14.99
CA ILE A 20 5.40 -4.72 14.55
C ILE A 20 6.16 -4.02 15.68
N CYS A 21 5.53 -3.08 16.39
CA CYS A 21 6.18 -2.41 17.51
C CYS A 21 6.61 -3.41 18.59
N GLN A 22 5.71 -4.32 18.98
CA GLN A 22 6.02 -5.36 19.97
C GLN A 22 7.17 -6.25 19.51
N TYR A 23 7.18 -6.62 18.22
CA TYR A 23 8.27 -7.39 17.63
C TYR A 23 9.60 -6.63 17.63
N LEU A 24 9.60 -5.37 17.19
CA LEU A 24 10.80 -4.55 17.09
C LEU A 24 11.36 -4.19 18.47
N GLN A 25 10.52 -4.08 19.50
CA GLN A 25 10.93 -3.73 20.86
C GLN A 25 12.06 -4.64 21.39
N LEU A 26 12.14 -5.89 20.95
CA LEU A 26 13.19 -6.84 21.33
C LEU A 26 14.59 -6.46 20.83
N TYR A 27 14.69 -5.61 19.81
CA TYR A 27 15.95 -5.16 19.21
C TYR A 27 16.43 -3.82 19.77
N PHE A 28 15.61 -3.14 20.58
CA PHE A 28 15.93 -1.82 21.11
C PHE A 28 16.09 -1.88 22.63
N PRO A 29 17.01 -1.09 23.23
CA PRO A 29 17.03 -0.89 24.66
C PRO A 29 15.66 -0.39 25.19
N PRO A 30 15.35 -0.61 26.48
CA PRO A 30 14.17 -0.02 27.09
C PRO A 30 14.10 1.48 26.80
N ASN A 31 12.92 1.95 26.41
CA ASN A 31 12.62 3.35 26.04
C ASN A 31 13.30 3.89 24.77
N ALA A 32 14.03 3.09 23.99
CA ALA A 32 14.61 3.54 22.72
C ALA A 32 13.64 3.44 21.52
N LEU A 33 12.60 2.60 21.62
CA LEU A 33 11.52 2.52 20.65
C LEU A 33 10.25 3.16 21.23
N HIS A 34 9.79 4.23 20.57
CA HIS A 34 8.53 4.89 20.91
C HIS A 34 7.44 4.53 19.89
N PHE A 35 6.26 4.16 20.39
CA PHE A 35 5.05 3.96 19.59
C PHE A 35 3.99 4.98 19.99
N LEU A 36 3.53 5.75 19.02
CA LEU A 36 2.56 6.82 19.19
C LEU A 36 1.35 6.49 18.31
N GLU A 37 0.17 6.41 18.90
CA GLU A 37 -1.06 6.11 18.19
C GLU A 37 -2.03 7.29 18.31
N LEU A 38 -2.60 7.71 17.18
CA LEU A 38 -3.41 8.90 17.10
C LEU A 38 -4.63 8.71 16.19
N GLU A 39 -5.78 8.55 16.84
CA GLU A 39 -7.07 8.62 16.16
C GLU A 39 -7.35 10.05 15.67
N PHE A 40 -7.72 10.18 14.39
CA PHE A 40 -8.10 11.44 13.75
C PHE A 40 -9.55 11.44 13.24
N ASP A 41 -10.12 12.66 13.22
CA ASP A 41 -11.43 12.98 12.64
C ASP A 41 -11.44 14.48 12.33
N PHE A 42 -11.52 14.84 11.05
CA PHE A 42 -11.46 16.21 10.55
C PHE A 42 -12.84 16.79 10.19
N ARG A 43 -13.93 16.15 10.64
CA ARG A 43 -15.30 16.56 10.27
C ARG A 43 -15.61 18.02 10.62
N THR A 44 -15.20 18.49 11.81
CA THR A 44 -15.54 19.84 12.28
C THR A 44 -14.30 20.64 12.61
N ARG A 45 -14.41 21.98 12.55
CA ARG A 45 -13.35 22.89 13.01
C ARG A 45 -12.90 22.58 14.44
N ALA A 46 -13.83 22.20 15.32
CA ALA A 46 -13.50 21.81 16.69
C ALA A 46 -12.67 20.52 16.75
N LYS A 47 -13.00 19.50 15.94
CA LYS A 47 -12.20 18.27 15.88
C LYS A 47 -10.85 18.48 15.19
N ILE A 48 -10.78 19.32 14.17
CA ILE A 48 -9.52 19.75 13.55
C ILE A 48 -8.65 20.47 14.57
N ALA A 49 -9.20 21.42 15.34
CA ALA A 49 -8.46 22.12 16.39
C ALA A 49 -7.99 21.14 17.48
N LYS A 50 -8.82 20.16 17.85
CA LYS A 50 -8.43 19.09 18.78
C LYS A 50 -7.27 18.25 18.22
N HIS A 51 -7.34 17.83 16.95
CA HIS A 51 -6.24 17.13 16.29
C HIS A 51 -4.96 17.96 16.29
N LYS A 52 -5.06 19.25 15.95
CA LYS A 52 -3.95 20.20 15.97
C LYS A 52 -3.26 20.25 17.35
N GLY A 53 -4.02 20.39 18.43
CA GLY A 53 -3.48 20.37 19.78
C GLY A 53 -2.80 19.03 20.14
N LYS A 54 -3.33 17.89 19.68
CA LYS A 54 -2.67 16.59 19.86
C LYS A 54 -1.35 16.50 19.06
N MET A 55 -1.31 17.05 17.85
CA MET A 55 -0.09 17.09 17.02
C MET A 55 1.00 17.98 17.64
N GLU A 56 0.62 19.10 18.26
CA GLU A 56 1.55 19.98 19.00
C GLU A 56 2.17 19.25 20.19
N ALA A 57 1.34 18.62 21.03
CA ALA A 57 1.82 17.82 22.15
C ALA A 57 2.71 16.65 21.70
N MET A 58 2.36 16.00 20.59
CA MET A 58 3.18 14.94 20.00
C MET A 58 4.54 15.48 19.54
N ARG A 59 4.56 16.63 18.85
CA ARG A 59 5.79 17.28 18.39
C ARG A 59 6.70 17.65 19.54
N GLU A 60 6.17 18.22 20.61
CA GLU A 60 6.92 18.57 21.82
C GLU A 60 7.54 17.32 22.47
N GLY A 61 6.76 16.23 22.55
CA GLY A 61 7.24 14.94 23.04
C GLY A 61 8.37 14.37 22.18
N ILE A 62 8.24 14.40 20.85
CA ILE A 62 9.26 13.88 19.93
C ILE A 62 10.51 14.77 19.90
N GLY A 63 10.37 16.09 20.01
CA GLY A 63 11.50 17.03 19.97
C GLY A 63 12.54 16.78 21.08
N SER A 64 12.16 16.06 22.14
CA SER A 64 13.07 15.62 23.20
C SER A 64 13.88 14.36 22.85
N VAL A 65 13.53 13.64 21.79
CA VAL A 65 14.17 12.39 21.37
C VAL A 65 15.29 12.70 20.37
N PRO A 66 16.52 12.21 20.59
CA PRO A 66 17.62 12.42 19.64
C PRO A 66 17.29 11.83 18.27
N SER A 67 17.86 12.45 17.22
CA SER A 67 17.62 12.16 15.81
C SER A 67 17.57 10.66 15.54
N GLY A 68 16.45 10.18 14.97
CA GLY A 68 16.22 8.76 14.72
C GLY A 68 15.35 8.51 13.50
N GLN A 69 15.18 7.23 13.17
CA GLN A 69 14.29 6.81 12.09
C GLN A 69 12.82 6.89 12.53
N VAL A 70 11.96 7.38 11.64
CA VAL A 70 10.50 7.50 11.86
C VAL A 70 9.77 6.60 10.88
N VAL A 71 8.88 5.74 11.38
CA VAL A 71 7.88 5.01 10.58
C VAL A 71 6.53 5.63 10.83
N ILE A 72 5.79 5.93 9.76
CA ILE A 72 4.42 6.42 9.87
C ILE A 72 3.50 5.41 9.20
N PHE A 73 2.50 4.96 9.93
CA PHE A 73 1.39 4.15 9.44
C PHE A 73 0.14 5.03 9.36
N ILE A 74 -0.64 4.92 8.28
CA ILE A 74 -1.91 5.68 8.11
C ILE A 74 -3.03 4.71 7.73
N SER A 75 -3.73 4.24 8.74
CA SER A 75 -4.86 3.34 8.59
C SER A 75 -6.12 4.16 8.28
N ILE A 76 -6.49 4.19 7.00
CA ILE A 76 -7.60 4.99 6.47
C ILE A 76 -8.38 4.17 5.43
N HIS A 77 -9.49 4.69 4.93
CA HIS A 77 -10.14 4.19 3.72
C HIS A 77 -10.10 5.28 2.62
N SER A 78 -10.31 4.89 1.37
CA SER A 78 -10.52 5.84 0.27
C SER A 78 -11.81 5.54 -0.50
N LYS A 79 -12.36 6.55 -1.17
CA LYS A 79 -13.42 6.35 -2.15
C LYS A 79 -12.86 5.61 -3.37
N GLU A 80 -13.49 4.50 -3.74
CA GLU A 80 -13.01 3.62 -4.81
C GLU A 80 -12.86 4.32 -6.17
N GLU A 81 -13.81 5.21 -6.53
CA GLU A 81 -13.83 5.87 -7.84
C GLU A 81 -12.88 7.08 -7.93
N GLN A 82 -12.78 7.86 -6.85
CA GLN A 82 -12.11 9.17 -6.86
C GLN A 82 -10.72 9.13 -6.22
N GLY A 83 -10.45 8.14 -5.35
CA GLY A 83 -9.24 8.09 -4.54
C GLY A 83 -9.20 9.11 -3.39
N ASP A 84 -10.28 9.87 -3.17
CA ASP A 84 -10.41 10.76 -2.02
C ASP A 84 -10.35 9.98 -0.71
N LEU A 85 -9.72 10.58 0.31
CA LEU A 85 -9.42 9.93 1.57
C LEU A 85 -10.48 10.24 2.62
N PHE A 86 -10.96 9.23 3.33
CA PHE A 86 -11.95 9.43 4.39
C PHE A 86 -11.36 10.19 5.58
N ALA A 87 -11.94 11.34 5.88
CA ALA A 87 -11.44 12.29 6.86
C ALA A 87 -12.31 12.39 8.12
N GLY A 88 -13.29 11.51 8.30
CA GLY A 88 -14.22 11.51 9.43
C GLY A 88 -15.64 11.17 9.01
N GLU A 89 -16.60 11.36 9.91
CA GLU A 89 -18.01 11.02 9.70
C GLU A 89 -18.96 12.16 10.07
N GLU A 90 -19.94 12.42 9.21
CA GLU A 90 -21.07 13.34 9.41
C GLU A 90 -22.35 12.65 9.92
N GLY A 91 -23.32 13.42 10.42
CA GLY A 91 -24.62 12.90 10.84
C GLY A 91 -24.69 12.52 12.32
N PRO A 92 -25.86 12.01 12.77
CA PRO A 92 -26.06 11.48 14.11
C PRO A 92 -25.27 10.20 14.33
N GLN A 93 -24.92 9.89 15.59
CA GLN A 93 -24.13 8.68 15.93
C GLN A 93 -24.81 7.38 15.49
N THR A 94 -26.13 7.37 15.35
CA THR A 94 -26.89 6.19 14.91
C THR A 94 -26.79 5.94 13.40
N LYS A 95 -26.37 6.94 12.62
CA LYS A 95 -26.25 6.83 11.16
C LYS A 95 -25.14 7.76 10.64
N PRO A 96 -23.87 7.47 10.98
CA PRO A 96 -22.75 8.24 10.48
C PRO A 96 -22.68 8.12 8.95
N ARG A 97 -22.28 9.22 8.30
CA ARG A 97 -22.03 9.31 6.87
C ARG A 97 -20.55 9.66 6.68
N PRO A 98 -19.75 8.79 6.08
CA PRO A 98 -18.33 9.06 5.98
C PRO A 98 -18.07 10.23 5.00
N ILE A 99 -17.19 11.15 5.38
CA ILE A 99 -16.74 12.27 4.55
C ILE A 99 -15.38 11.93 3.97
N ALA A 100 -15.20 12.10 2.66
CA ALA A 100 -13.90 12.03 2.03
C ALA A 100 -13.46 13.42 1.55
N VAL A 101 -12.16 13.67 1.61
CA VAL A 101 -11.52 14.90 1.13
C VAL A 101 -10.42 14.55 0.14
N LYS A 102 -10.01 15.52 -0.66
CA LYS A 102 -8.89 15.35 -1.57
C LYS A 102 -7.63 14.99 -0.80
N VAL A 103 -6.77 14.20 -1.42
CA VAL A 103 -5.55 13.67 -0.81
C VAL A 103 -4.66 14.79 -0.25
N ASP A 104 -4.56 15.94 -0.92
CA ASP A 104 -3.70 17.07 -0.54
C ASP A 104 -4.24 17.77 0.71
N GLN A 105 -5.55 17.99 0.71
CA GLN A 105 -6.28 18.51 1.85
C GLN A 105 -6.15 17.55 3.05
N PHE A 106 -6.27 16.24 2.84
CA PHE A 106 -6.12 15.25 3.89
C PHE A 106 -4.77 15.35 4.60
N PHE A 107 -3.67 15.31 3.84
CA PHE A 107 -2.33 15.38 4.43
C PHE A 107 -2.04 16.75 5.08
N SER A 108 -2.58 17.84 4.53
CA SER A 108 -2.49 19.18 5.16
C SER A 108 -3.20 19.22 6.52
N LEU A 109 -4.30 18.48 6.67
CA LEU A 109 -5.02 18.36 7.94
C LEU A 109 -4.29 17.41 8.91
N LEU A 110 -3.77 16.29 8.40
CA LEU A 110 -3.10 15.26 9.19
C LEU A 110 -1.79 15.77 9.79
N PHE A 111 -0.93 16.37 8.96
CA PHE A 111 0.40 16.86 9.34
C PHE A 111 0.40 18.36 9.62
N THR A 112 -0.45 18.78 10.55
CA THR A 112 -0.50 20.17 11.01
C THR A 112 0.59 20.49 12.04
N SER A 113 0.67 21.76 12.44
CA SER A 113 1.54 22.27 13.53
C SER A 113 3.05 22.07 13.34
N GLY A 114 3.53 22.15 12.09
CA GLY A 114 4.96 22.07 11.78
C GLY A 114 5.53 20.66 11.92
N MET A 115 4.67 19.63 11.95
CA MET A 115 5.12 18.24 11.96
C MET A 115 5.84 17.88 10.67
N ASP A 116 5.57 18.57 9.56
CA ASP A 116 6.30 18.44 8.30
C ASP A 116 7.80 18.69 8.47
N ASP A 117 8.21 19.67 9.29
CA ASP A 117 9.62 19.92 9.59
C ASP A 117 10.28 18.76 10.33
N LEU A 118 9.53 18.07 11.19
CA LEU A 118 10.00 16.86 11.86
C LEU A 118 10.16 15.69 10.89
N LEU A 119 9.44 15.71 9.77
CA LEU A 119 9.57 14.72 8.71
C LEU A 119 10.65 15.11 7.68
N LYS A 120 11.11 16.37 7.67
CA LYS A 120 12.21 16.79 6.77
C LYS A 120 13.53 16.19 7.23
N GLY A 121 14.12 15.34 6.41
CA GLY A 121 15.48 14.81 6.62
C GLY A 121 15.60 13.58 7.52
N ALA A 122 14.54 13.14 8.19
CA ALA A 122 14.53 11.79 8.77
C ALA A 122 14.70 10.76 7.64
N THR A 123 15.57 9.77 7.83
CA THR A 123 15.69 8.66 6.87
C THR A 123 14.41 7.85 6.99
N TYR A 124 13.43 8.19 6.13
CA TYR A 124 12.17 7.50 6.02
C TYR A 124 12.38 6.19 5.27
N SER A 125 12.65 5.15 6.05
CA SER A 125 12.16 3.80 5.73
C SER A 125 10.66 3.74 6.08
N GLY A 126 9.89 4.67 5.51
CA GLY A 126 8.47 4.83 5.78
C GLY A 126 7.69 3.74 5.06
N ALA A 127 7.37 2.67 5.78
CA ALA A 127 6.21 1.86 5.43
C ALA A 127 4.97 2.65 5.82
N LEU A 128 4.53 3.55 4.94
CA LEU A 128 3.15 4.01 4.97
C LEU A 128 2.31 2.76 4.73
N ASP A 129 1.77 2.12 5.78
CA ASP A 129 0.59 1.28 5.59
C ASP A 129 -0.55 2.24 5.33
N LEU A 130 -0.52 2.83 4.14
CA LEU A 130 -1.61 3.59 3.61
C LEU A 130 -2.61 2.53 3.16
N ARG A 131 -3.62 2.28 3.98
CA ARG A 131 -4.83 1.53 3.56
C ARG A 131 -5.66 2.36 2.58
N VAL A 132 -5.01 2.98 1.62
CA VAL A 132 -5.70 3.61 0.52
C VAL A 132 -6.02 2.51 -0.44
N ALA A 133 -7.27 2.04 -0.36
CA ALA A 133 -7.95 1.38 -1.46
C ALA A 133 -8.10 2.36 -2.63
N CYS A 134 -6.99 2.95 -3.11
CA CYS A 134 -6.96 3.57 -4.41
C CYS A 134 -6.88 2.40 -5.37
N GLN A 135 -7.97 2.19 -6.09
CA GLN A 135 -7.90 1.55 -7.38
C GLN A 135 -6.69 2.15 -8.12
N ALA A 136 -5.86 1.33 -8.75
CA ALA A 136 -4.59 1.71 -9.39
C ALA A 136 -4.68 2.89 -10.41
N ARG A 137 -5.88 3.39 -10.69
CA ARG A 137 -6.17 4.59 -11.49
C ARG A 137 -6.09 5.90 -10.72
N ALA A 138 -6.39 5.92 -9.42
CA ALA A 138 -6.22 7.10 -8.56
C ALA A 138 -4.82 7.09 -7.92
N ILE A 139 -3.79 7.12 -8.76
CA ILE A 139 -2.40 7.26 -8.34
C ILE A 139 -2.31 8.54 -7.51
N LEU A 140 -1.73 8.47 -6.31
CA LEU A 140 -1.38 9.66 -5.51
C LEU A 140 -0.65 10.65 -6.45
N PRO A 141 -1.24 11.81 -6.76
CA PRO A 141 -0.66 12.72 -7.73
C PRO A 141 0.80 13.02 -7.37
N ARG A 142 1.73 12.90 -8.32
CA ARG A 142 3.16 13.21 -8.12
C ARG A 142 3.39 14.52 -7.34
N PRO A 143 2.69 15.64 -7.62
CA PRO A 143 2.89 16.89 -6.89
C PRO A 143 2.62 16.76 -5.39
N LEU A 144 1.78 15.82 -5.00
CA LEU A 144 1.21 15.67 -3.67
C LEU A 144 2.18 14.95 -2.72
N ILE A 145 2.80 13.85 -3.17
CA ILE A 145 3.87 13.19 -2.39
C ILE A 145 5.09 14.12 -2.29
N GLN A 146 5.37 14.85 -3.38
CA GLN A 146 6.52 15.74 -3.46
C GLN A 146 6.37 17.00 -2.59
N SER A 147 5.16 17.57 -2.49
CA SER A 147 4.90 18.79 -1.72
C SER A 147 4.62 18.53 -0.24
N LEU A 148 3.93 17.45 0.13
CA LEU A 148 3.39 17.31 1.48
C LEU A 148 4.31 16.60 2.45
N LEU A 149 5.19 15.71 1.99
CA LEU A 149 5.89 14.80 2.91
C LEU A 149 7.41 14.81 2.79
N GLN A 150 7.98 15.22 1.64
CA GLN A 150 9.42 15.06 1.35
C GLN A 150 9.96 13.67 1.71
N VAL A 151 9.09 12.65 1.73
CA VAL A 151 9.44 11.30 2.17
C VAL A 151 10.27 10.63 1.08
N SER A 152 11.35 9.99 1.49
CA SER A 152 12.21 9.23 0.56
C SER A 152 11.47 8.06 -0.06
N ASN A 153 10.61 7.40 0.72
CA ASN A 153 9.81 6.28 0.25
C ASN A 153 8.43 6.27 0.91
N CYS A 154 7.42 5.80 0.17
CA CYS A 154 6.06 5.60 0.63
C CYS A 154 5.54 4.28 0.04
N MET A 155 4.79 3.52 0.84
CA MET A 155 4.17 2.27 0.39
C MET A 155 2.65 2.42 0.35
N ALA A 156 1.97 1.63 -0.49
CA ALA A 156 0.52 1.52 -0.46
C ALA A 156 0.07 0.14 -0.95
N PHE A 157 -1.15 -0.26 -0.59
CA PHE A 157 -1.76 -1.53 -0.99
C PHE A 157 -2.97 -1.27 -1.90
N ALA A 158 -3.00 -1.88 -3.08
CA ALA A 158 -3.99 -1.57 -4.11
C ALA A 158 -5.33 -2.35 -4.02
N ALA A 159 -5.49 -3.25 -3.04
CA ALA A 159 -6.71 -4.05 -2.91
C ALA A 159 -7.92 -3.23 -2.43
N SER A 160 -9.09 -3.40 -3.07
CA SER A 160 -10.33 -2.71 -2.71
C SER A 160 -10.86 -3.06 -1.31
N HIS A 161 -10.63 -4.30 -0.86
CA HIS A 161 -11.00 -4.79 0.46
C HIS A 161 -9.77 -5.25 1.24
N PHE A 162 -8.81 -4.35 1.40
CA PHE A 162 -7.54 -4.65 2.05
C PHE A 162 -7.69 -5.22 3.47
N GLN A 163 -7.26 -6.46 3.66
CA GLN A 163 -7.14 -7.10 4.98
C GLN A 163 -5.74 -6.85 5.54
N SER A 164 -5.61 -5.88 6.43
CA SER A 164 -4.31 -5.50 7.00
C SER A 164 -3.59 -6.60 7.75
N SER A 165 -4.32 -7.53 8.36
CA SER A 165 -3.70 -8.65 9.06
C SER A 165 -2.77 -9.44 8.13
N LEU A 166 -3.09 -9.51 6.84
CA LEU A 166 -2.28 -10.19 5.82
C LEU A 166 -0.97 -9.46 5.49
N SER A 167 -0.84 -8.16 5.78
CA SER A 167 0.42 -7.41 5.57
C SER A 167 1.37 -7.48 6.76
N SER A 168 0.95 -8.05 7.90
CA SER A 168 1.75 -8.07 9.12
C SER A 168 3.12 -8.72 8.93
N SER A 169 3.15 -9.95 8.39
CA SER A 169 4.42 -10.67 8.14
C SER A 169 5.32 -9.94 7.15
N PHE A 170 4.72 -9.32 6.13
CA PHE A 170 5.42 -8.54 5.13
C PHE A 170 6.09 -7.31 5.72
N LEU A 171 5.30 -6.49 6.42
CA LEU A 171 5.79 -5.27 7.05
C LEU A 171 6.81 -5.57 8.14
N GLN A 172 6.63 -6.65 8.89
CA GLN A 172 7.61 -7.13 9.86
C GLN A 172 8.94 -7.48 9.18
N ALA A 173 8.95 -8.33 8.15
CA ALA A 173 10.16 -8.72 7.43
C ALA A 173 10.86 -7.51 6.78
N LEU A 174 10.08 -6.61 6.20
CA LEU A 174 10.57 -5.39 5.57
C LEU A 174 11.21 -4.43 6.59
N LEU A 175 10.57 -4.24 7.75
CA LEU A 175 11.10 -3.37 8.80
C LEU A 175 12.31 -3.99 9.50
N CYS A 176 12.40 -5.32 9.62
CA CYS A 176 13.64 -5.97 10.06
C CYS A 176 14.80 -5.61 9.13
N LYS A 177 14.63 -5.81 7.83
CA LYS A 177 15.68 -5.52 6.84
C LYS A 177 16.09 -4.05 6.84
N THR A 178 15.14 -3.14 7.00
CA THR A 178 15.42 -1.71 6.90
C THR A 178 15.91 -1.08 8.20
N PHE A 179 15.27 -1.38 9.34
CA PHE A 179 15.61 -0.77 10.63
C PHE A 179 16.73 -1.50 11.35
N ILE A 180 16.74 -2.83 11.30
CA ILE A 180 17.71 -3.64 12.06
C ILE A 180 18.95 -3.89 11.22
N GLU A 181 18.78 -4.28 9.95
CA GLU A 181 19.90 -4.60 9.07
C GLU A 181 20.41 -3.41 8.24
N GLY A 182 19.75 -2.24 8.32
CA GLY A 182 20.19 -1.02 7.66
C GLY A 182 20.06 -1.02 6.13
N ALA A 183 19.31 -1.97 5.55
CA ALA A 183 19.06 -2.00 4.11
C ALA A 183 18.10 -0.86 3.70
N THR A 184 18.14 -0.49 2.42
CA THR A 184 17.18 0.50 1.89
C THR A 184 15.80 -0.12 1.72
N LEU A 185 14.73 0.69 1.79
CA LEU A 185 13.38 0.19 1.57
C LEU A 185 13.21 -0.45 0.18
N PRO A 186 13.65 0.19 -0.94
CA PRO A 186 13.52 -0.41 -2.26
C PRO A 186 14.27 -1.74 -2.40
N SER A 187 15.49 -1.86 -1.85
CA SER A 187 16.26 -3.11 -1.91
C SER A 187 15.67 -4.23 -1.04
N SER A 188 14.88 -3.88 -0.02
CA SER A 188 14.27 -4.84 0.91
C SER A 188 12.92 -5.38 0.42
N MET A 189 12.32 -4.75 -0.60
CA MET A 189 11.02 -5.16 -1.13
C MET A 189 10.97 -6.61 -1.59
N PRO A 190 11.88 -7.10 -2.46
CA PRO A 190 11.82 -8.50 -2.92
C PRO A 190 11.85 -9.49 -1.75
N PHE A 191 12.74 -9.25 -0.77
CA PHE A 191 12.85 -10.09 0.41
C PHE A 191 11.56 -10.10 1.24
N GLY A 192 11.02 -8.92 1.59
CA GLY A 192 9.80 -8.86 2.40
C GLY A 192 8.63 -9.57 1.71
N LEU A 193 8.52 -9.36 0.41
CA LEU A 193 7.46 -9.90 -0.43
C LEU A 193 7.59 -11.43 -0.62
N GLU A 194 8.80 -11.96 -0.86
CA GLU A 194 9.07 -13.41 -0.94
C GLU A 194 8.67 -14.16 0.33
N ASN A 195 8.84 -13.53 1.49
CA ASN A 195 8.46 -14.11 2.78
C ASN A 195 6.96 -13.98 3.10
N SER A 196 6.17 -13.38 2.20
CA SER A 196 4.79 -12.97 2.48
C SER A 196 3.85 -13.38 1.36
N PHE A 197 3.63 -14.68 1.24
CA PHE A 197 2.71 -15.23 0.24
C PHE A 197 1.30 -14.63 0.31
N HIS A 198 0.76 -14.45 1.52
CA HIS A 198 -0.62 -14.00 1.71
C HIS A 198 -0.88 -12.58 1.21
N ILE A 199 0.06 -11.64 1.42
CA ILE A 199 -0.10 -10.28 0.90
C ILE A 199 -0.10 -10.28 -0.62
N GLY A 200 0.75 -11.10 -1.25
CA GLY A 200 0.82 -11.21 -2.69
C GLY A 200 -0.47 -11.72 -3.32
N GLN A 201 -1.10 -12.71 -2.71
CA GLN A 201 -2.40 -13.20 -3.18
C GLN A 201 -3.54 -12.18 -3.03
N HIS A 202 -3.38 -11.23 -2.11
CA HIS A 202 -4.45 -10.32 -1.71
C HIS A 202 -4.36 -8.95 -2.39
N SER A 203 -3.16 -8.39 -2.49
CA SER A 203 -2.94 -7.01 -2.90
C SER A 203 -1.66 -6.86 -3.71
N ASP A 204 -1.73 -6.04 -4.75
CA ASP A 204 -0.53 -5.41 -5.29
C ASP A 204 0.05 -4.46 -4.23
N VAL A 205 1.37 -4.33 -4.21
CA VAL A 205 2.08 -3.39 -3.35
C VAL A 205 2.71 -2.32 -4.22
N LEU A 206 2.43 -1.06 -3.91
CA LEU A 206 2.99 0.11 -4.60
C LEU A 206 4.08 0.69 -3.72
N LEU A 207 5.26 0.93 -4.28
CA LEU A 207 6.35 1.66 -3.66
C LEU A 207 6.62 2.93 -4.44
N PHE A 208 6.35 4.07 -3.82
CA PHE A 208 6.74 5.37 -4.31
C PHE A 208 8.10 5.72 -3.72
N SER A 209 9.06 6.06 -4.57
CA SER A 209 10.41 6.50 -4.16
C SER A 209 10.69 7.88 -4.73
N LEU A 210 11.17 8.78 -3.88
CA LEU A 210 11.66 10.10 -4.28
C LEU A 210 13.18 10.11 -4.17
N THR A 211 13.86 10.20 -5.31
CA THR A 211 15.32 10.41 -5.31
C THR A 211 15.63 11.86 -4.97
N LYS A 212 16.69 12.08 -4.18
CA LYS A 212 17.15 13.41 -3.84
C LYS A 212 17.47 14.20 -5.11
N ALA A 213 17.20 15.50 -5.07
CA ALA A 213 17.66 16.41 -6.10
C ALA A 213 19.19 16.30 -6.23
N SER A 214 19.67 16.20 -7.47
CA SER A 214 21.08 16.25 -7.82
C SER A 214 21.34 17.49 -8.67
N SER A 215 22.62 17.81 -8.91
CA SER A 215 22.99 18.86 -9.88
C SER A 215 22.28 18.70 -11.23
N ASP A 216 22.07 17.44 -11.62
CA ASP A 216 21.53 17.07 -12.92
C ASP A 216 19.99 16.96 -12.90
N SER A 217 19.38 16.94 -11.72
CA SER A 217 17.93 16.86 -11.52
C SER A 217 17.50 17.67 -10.29
N PRO A 218 17.28 18.99 -10.43
CA PRO A 218 16.97 19.86 -9.30
C PRO A 218 15.63 19.55 -8.61
N HIS A 219 14.76 18.77 -9.26
CA HIS A 219 13.45 18.41 -8.72
C HIS A 219 13.38 17.00 -8.10
N GLY A 220 14.46 16.20 -8.18
CA GLY A 220 14.41 14.80 -7.80
C GLY A 220 13.53 13.98 -8.77
N LYS A 221 13.86 12.70 -8.93
CA LYS A 221 13.05 11.76 -9.73
C LYS A 221 12.09 11.01 -8.82
N PHE A 222 10.80 11.12 -9.12
CA PHE A 222 9.74 10.31 -8.52
C PHE A 222 9.54 9.03 -9.34
N VAL A 223 9.65 7.89 -8.66
CA VAL A 223 9.46 6.54 -9.22
C VAL A 223 8.33 5.86 -8.47
N CYS A 224 7.45 5.15 -9.18
CA CYS A 224 6.43 4.29 -8.59
C CYS A 224 6.66 2.88 -9.09
N ASP A 225 7.12 1.99 -8.20
CA ASP A 225 7.26 0.58 -8.49
C ASP A 225 6.01 -0.16 -8.02
N LYS A 226 5.34 -0.83 -8.95
CA LYS A 226 4.24 -1.73 -8.65
C LYS A 226 4.77 -3.16 -8.56
N PHE A 227 4.56 -3.80 -7.41
CA PHE A 227 4.84 -5.20 -7.16
C PHE A 227 3.53 -5.98 -7.17
N PHE A 228 3.39 -6.91 -8.11
CA PHE A 228 2.25 -7.81 -8.18
C PHE A 228 2.70 -9.26 -8.07
N TRP A 229 1.90 -10.08 -7.41
CA TRP A 229 2.22 -11.48 -7.19
C TRP A 229 1.88 -12.36 -8.38
N TRP A 230 2.84 -13.14 -8.84
CA TRP A 230 2.61 -14.14 -9.87
C TRP A 230 3.00 -15.53 -9.37
N ASN A 231 2.11 -16.52 -9.55
CA ASN A 231 2.38 -17.92 -9.26
C ASN A 231 1.56 -18.82 -10.20
N LYS A 232 2.22 -19.69 -10.98
CA LYS A 232 1.56 -20.58 -11.95
C LYS A 232 0.48 -21.50 -11.34
N GLN A 233 0.62 -21.85 -10.06
CA GLN A 233 -0.25 -22.77 -9.34
C GLN A 233 -1.33 -22.05 -8.53
N THR A 234 -1.18 -20.74 -8.26
CA THR A 234 -2.08 -20.02 -7.39
C THR A 234 -2.45 -18.64 -7.91
N ARG A 235 -3.75 -18.37 -7.96
CA ARG A 235 -4.32 -17.05 -8.31
C ARG A 235 -3.80 -15.96 -7.35
N PRO A 236 -3.68 -14.69 -7.80
CA PRO A 236 -4.26 -14.11 -9.03
C PRO A 236 -3.42 -14.18 -10.32
N TYR A 237 -2.30 -14.90 -10.41
CA TYR A 237 -1.46 -14.89 -11.64
C TYR A 237 -1.03 -13.48 -12.08
N GLY A 238 -0.89 -12.54 -11.14
CA GLY A 238 -0.53 -11.15 -11.39
C GLY A 238 -1.68 -10.23 -11.79
N THR A 239 -2.89 -10.74 -12.03
CA THR A 239 -4.05 -9.91 -12.37
C THR A 239 -5.35 -10.43 -11.74
N CYS A 240 -6.20 -9.54 -11.24
CA CYS A 240 -7.51 -9.94 -10.75
C CYS A 240 -8.39 -10.42 -11.91
N LEU A 241 -8.53 -11.75 -12.04
CA LEU A 241 -9.49 -12.35 -12.95
C LEU A 241 -10.92 -12.19 -12.40
N PRO A 242 -11.92 -11.94 -13.26
CA PRO A 242 -13.29 -11.83 -12.79
C PRO A 242 -13.75 -13.16 -12.16
N LEU A 243 -14.65 -13.10 -11.17
CA LEU A 243 -15.13 -14.32 -10.49
C LEU A 243 -15.82 -15.29 -11.47
N CYS A 244 -16.50 -14.74 -12.47
CA CYS A 244 -17.16 -15.49 -13.54
C CYS A 244 -16.39 -15.33 -14.85
N CYS A 245 -16.42 -16.35 -15.70
CA CYS A 245 -16.00 -16.18 -17.08
C CYS A 245 -16.94 -15.19 -17.80
N PRO A 246 -16.41 -14.15 -18.47
CA PRO A 246 -17.24 -13.15 -19.16
C PRO A 246 -17.96 -13.72 -20.38
N VAL A 247 -17.52 -14.87 -20.91
CA VAL A 247 -18.12 -15.51 -22.09
C VAL A 247 -19.29 -16.41 -21.71
N CYS A 248 -19.14 -17.28 -20.70
CA CYS A 248 -20.15 -18.28 -20.35
C CYS A 248 -20.79 -18.12 -18.97
N GLY A 249 -20.37 -17.13 -18.19
CA GLY A 249 -20.88 -16.88 -16.83
C GLY A 249 -20.45 -17.91 -15.77
N ALA A 250 -19.63 -18.92 -16.13
CA ALA A 250 -19.24 -19.96 -15.18
C ALA A 250 -18.37 -19.41 -14.05
N LEU A 251 -18.78 -19.69 -12.81
CA LEU A 251 -18.10 -19.28 -11.59
C LEU A 251 -16.79 -20.04 -11.41
N ARG A 252 -15.72 -19.31 -11.08
CA ARG A 252 -14.38 -19.82 -10.75
C ARG A 252 -13.75 -20.74 -11.81
N CYS A 253 -14.22 -20.72 -13.06
CA CYS A 253 -13.82 -21.70 -14.08
C CYS A 253 -12.41 -21.49 -14.68
N TRP A 254 -11.58 -20.56 -14.21
CA TRP A 254 -10.28 -20.32 -14.85
C TRP A 254 -9.32 -21.51 -14.72
N ASP A 255 -8.80 -21.96 -15.85
CA ASP A 255 -7.80 -23.02 -15.93
C ASP A 255 -6.40 -22.50 -15.52
N ARG A 256 -5.38 -23.35 -15.67
CA ARG A 256 -3.98 -22.98 -15.47
C ARG A 256 -3.54 -21.98 -16.54
N PRO A 257 -2.70 -20.99 -16.19
CA PRO A 257 -2.08 -20.10 -17.17
C PRO A 257 -1.28 -20.90 -18.20
N VAL A 258 -1.43 -20.54 -19.47
CA VAL A 258 -0.68 -21.10 -20.59
C VAL A 258 0.15 -20.00 -21.24
N TRP A 259 1.40 -20.31 -21.54
CA TRP A 259 2.27 -19.43 -22.31
C TRP A 259 2.06 -19.70 -23.81
N SER A 260 1.86 -18.64 -24.58
CA SER A 260 1.78 -18.68 -26.03
C SER A 260 2.77 -17.70 -26.64
N GLY A 261 3.66 -18.19 -27.53
CA GLY A 261 4.66 -17.38 -28.26
C GLY A 261 6.12 -17.76 -27.97
N LEU A 262 7.05 -17.07 -28.65
CA LEU A 262 8.49 -17.27 -28.47
C LEU A 262 8.98 -16.68 -27.14
N ILE A 263 10.11 -17.16 -26.64
CA ILE A 263 10.74 -16.64 -25.43
C ILE A 263 11.08 -15.15 -25.66
N GLY A 264 10.52 -14.28 -24.83
CA GLY A 264 10.70 -12.82 -24.92
C GLY A 264 9.62 -12.08 -25.70
N GLU A 265 8.76 -12.77 -26.44
CA GLU A 265 7.69 -12.17 -27.27
C GLU A 265 6.29 -12.74 -26.99
N GLY A 266 6.21 -13.85 -26.27
CA GLY A 266 4.94 -14.49 -25.93
C GLY A 266 4.16 -13.78 -24.83
N SER A 267 3.00 -14.34 -24.49
CA SER A 267 2.19 -13.86 -23.38
C SER A 267 1.58 -15.01 -22.59
N TRP A 268 1.33 -14.75 -21.32
CA TRP A 268 0.52 -15.61 -20.47
C TRP A 268 -0.95 -15.31 -20.71
N SER A 269 -1.73 -16.34 -20.97
CA SER A 269 -3.18 -16.26 -21.06
C SER A 269 -3.83 -17.30 -20.16
N VAL A 270 -5.11 -17.09 -19.85
CA VAL A 270 -5.93 -18.04 -19.10
C VAL A 270 -7.24 -18.30 -19.83
N GLY A 271 -7.59 -19.58 -19.97
CA GLY A 271 -8.86 -20.03 -20.52
C GLY A 271 -9.90 -20.33 -19.43
N CYS A 272 -11.18 -20.36 -19.81
CA CYS A 272 -12.19 -21.00 -18.96
C CYS A 272 -12.12 -22.52 -19.17
N ALA A 273 -12.04 -23.27 -18.08
CA ALA A 273 -12.00 -24.73 -18.01
C ALA A 273 -13.32 -25.42 -18.41
N LYS A 274 -14.38 -24.66 -18.73
CA LYS A 274 -15.64 -25.23 -19.21
C LYS A 274 -15.49 -25.65 -20.68
N SER A 275 -15.71 -26.94 -20.97
CA SER A 275 -15.36 -27.65 -22.22
C SER A 275 -15.91 -27.09 -23.55
N HIS A 276 -16.77 -26.07 -23.52
CA HIS A 276 -17.35 -25.44 -24.71
C HIS A 276 -17.34 -23.90 -24.64
N CYS A 277 -16.66 -23.32 -23.65
CA CYS A 277 -16.58 -21.88 -23.50
C CYS A 277 -15.54 -21.29 -24.47
N GLY A 278 -15.93 -20.25 -25.22
CA GLY A 278 -15.01 -19.54 -26.12
C GLY A 278 -14.64 -20.32 -27.39
N LEU A 279 -15.32 -21.44 -27.68
CA LEU A 279 -15.14 -22.18 -28.93
C LEU A 279 -16.08 -21.63 -30.02
N GLY A 280 -15.57 -21.47 -31.23
CA GLY A 280 -16.36 -21.20 -32.43
C GLY A 280 -17.14 -22.42 -32.90
N LYS A 281 -17.98 -22.24 -33.93
CA LYS A 281 -18.80 -23.33 -34.51
C LYS A 281 -17.96 -24.52 -35.01
N ASN A 282 -16.68 -24.30 -35.28
CA ASN A 282 -15.70 -25.30 -35.70
C ASN A 282 -14.88 -25.88 -34.54
N GLY A 283 -15.20 -25.56 -33.27
CA GLY A 283 -14.44 -25.99 -32.10
C GLY A 283 -13.12 -25.25 -31.88
N ALA A 284 -12.77 -24.26 -32.71
CA ALA A 284 -11.55 -23.47 -32.53
C ALA A 284 -11.75 -22.43 -31.41
N GLN A 285 -10.75 -22.24 -30.56
CA GLN A 285 -10.80 -21.24 -29.50
C GLN A 285 -10.74 -19.84 -30.10
N LEU A 286 -11.85 -19.09 -30.03
CA LEU A 286 -12.01 -17.80 -30.70
C LEU A 286 -11.40 -16.64 -29.90
N VAL A 287 -11.32 -16.75 -28.57
CA VAL A 287 -10.85 -15.65 -27.72
C VAL A 287 -10.11 -16.19 -26.48
N PRO A 288 -8.85 -15.78 -26.23
CA PRO A 288 -8.26 -15.96 -24.91
C PRO A 288 -9.08 -15.15 -23.90
N CYS A 289 -9.66 -15.83 -22.91
CA CYS A 289 -10.64 -15.24 -22.00
C CYS A 289 -10.01 -14.31 -20.94
N GLY A 290 -8.68 -14.20 -20.90
CA GLY A 290 -7.94 -13.19 -20.15
C GLY A 290 -6.45 -13.19 -20.51
N MET A 291 -5.90 -12.03 -20.85
CA MET A 291 -4.46 -11.81 -21.02
C MET A 291 -3.87 -11.42 -19.66
N LEU A 292 -2.82 -12.13 -19.21
CA LEU A 292 -2.25 -11.97 -17.87
C LEU A 292 -1.01 -11.06 -17.86
N SER A 293 -0.08 -11.25 -18.80
CA SER A 293 1.11 -10.39 -19.00
C SER A 293 1.95 -10.86 -20.21
N GLY A 294 2.85 -10.00 -20.71
CA GLY A 294 3.75 -10.29 -21.84
C GLY A 294 5.15 -10.83 -21.47
N VAL A 295 5.51 -10.92 -20.18
CA VAL A 295 6.84 -11.43 -19.78
C VAL A 295 6.68 -12.43 -18.65
N GLN A 296 7.28 -13.61 -18.81
CA GLN A 296 7.31 -14.67 -17.80
C GLN A 296 8.21 -14.27 -16.62
N PRO A 297 7.69 -14.16 -15.38
CA PRO A 297 8.56 -14.21 -14.22
C PRO A 297 9.08 -15.64 -14.02
N ARG A 298 10.38 -15.78 -13.80
CA ARG A 298 11.03 -17.09 -13.61
C ARG A 298 10.73 -17.69 -12.23
N GLY A 299 9.51 -18.18 -11.97
CA GLY A 299 9.11 -18.84 -10.70
C GLY A 299 7.98 -18.08 -9.98
N SER A 300 7.73 -18.38 -8.70
CA SER A 300 6.74 -17.65 -7.88
C SER A 300 7.37 -16.39 -7.31
N TRP A 301 7.21 -15.25 -7.99
CA TRP A 301 7.84 -14.00 -7.58
C TRP A 301 6.88 -12.83 -7.72
N PHE A 302 7.16 -11.80 -6.95
CA PHE A 302 6.62 -10.48 -7.24
C PHE A 302 7.33 -9.92 -8.46
N VAL A 303 6.55 -9.45 -9.42
CA VAL A 303 7.07 -8.77 -10.60
C VAL A 303 7.03 -7.28 -10.33
N ARG A 304 8.18 -6.63 -10.52
CA ARG A 304 8.31 -5.18 -10.45
C ARG A 304 7.95 -4.57 -11.80
N HIS A 305 6.99 -3.67 -11.81
CA HIS A 305 6.71 -2.78 -12.92
C HIS A 305 7.03 -1.35 -12.49
N SER A 306 8.04 -0.75 -13.09
CA SER A 306 8.40 0.67 -12.89
C SER A 306 7.60 1.60 -13.80
#